data_AF-A0A940CLU2-F1
#
_entry.id   AF-A0A940CLU2-F1
#
_cell.length_a   1.000
_cell.length_b   1.000
_cell.length_c   1.000
_cell.angle_alpha   90.00
_cell.angle_beta   90.00
_cell.angle_gamma   90.00
#
_symmetry.space_group_name_H-M   'P 1'
#
loop_
_entity.id
_entity.type
_entity.pdbx_description
1 polymer ?
#
loop_
_entity_poly.entity_id
_entity_poly.type
_entity_poly.pdbx_seq_one_letter_code
_entity_poly.pdbx_strand_id
1 'polypeptide(L)'
;MHIIITRPIEDSLELIRNLSFKNHVVTHLPLINIKKISNKNINFHNYKGIIFTSANAIKFLDTENIPKNIHCFCVGEATEKKAKDFGFYNAISAG
;
A
#
# COMPACT_ATOMS: atom_id res chain seq x y z
N MET A 1 -5.62 26.78 4.46
CA MET A 1 -5.41 26.49 3.02
C MET A 1 -6.55 25.62 2.52
N HIS A 2 -6.91 25.73 1.24
CA HIS A 2 -7.82 24.81 0.57
C HIS A 2 -6.98 23.84 -0.27
N ILE A 3 -7.11 22.54 -0.01
CA ILE A 3 -6.31 21.47 -0.61
C ILE A 3 -7.22 20.55 -1.43
N ILE A 4 -6.81 20.23 -2.66
CA ILE A 4 -7.50 19.26 -3.51
C ILE A 4 -6.72 17.94 -3.47
N ILE A 5 -7.42 16.84 -3.19
CA ILE A 5 -6.84 15.49 -3.20
C ILE A 5 -7.39 14.73 -4.40
N THR A 6 -6.48 14.21 -5.23
CA THR A 6 -6.81 13.55 -6.51
C THR A 6 -6.60 12.04 -6.52
N ARG A 7 -6.19 11.47 -5.38
CA ARG A 7 -6.00 10.02 -5.19
C ARG A 7 -7.37 9.31 -4.99
N PRO A 8 -7.45 7.98 -5.19
CA PRO A 8 -8.65 7.21 -4.86
C PRO A 8 -9.08 7.42 -3.41
N ILE A 9 -10.38 7.28 -3.11
CA ILE A 9 -10.91 7.61 -1.78
C ILE A 9 -10.29 6.72 -0.70
N GLU A 10 -10.11 5.42 -0.96
CA GLU A 10 -9.61 4.45 0.02
C GLU A 10 -8.17 4.79 0.47
N ASP A 11 -7.38 5.33 -0.46
CA ASP A 11 -5.99 5.74 -0.24
C ASP A 11 -5.88 7.16 0.38
N SER A 12 -7.00 7.87 0.47
CA SER A 12 -7.05 9.29 0.86
C SER A 12 -7.65 9.51 2.25
N LEU A 13 -8.36 8.55 2.82
CA LEU A 13 -9.10 8.72 4.08
C LEU A 13 -8.24 9.25 5.23
N GLU A 14 -7.06 8.66 5.45
CA GLU A 14 -6.14 9.08 6.51
C GLU A 14 -5.60 10.49 6.27
N LEU A 15 -5.23 10.81 5.02
CA LEU A 15 -4.75 12.14 4.65
C LEU A 15 -5.83 13.21 4.81
N ILE A 16 -7.05 12.94 4.34
CA ILE A 16 -8.22 13.83 4.49
C ILE A 16 -8.44 14.10 5.98
N ARG A 17 -8.48 13.05 6.80
CA ARG A 17 -8.68 13.18 8.26
C ARG A 17 -7.59 14.04 8.90
N ASN A 18 -6.32 13.77 8.58
CA ASN A 18 -5.18 14.49 9.16
C ASN A 18 -5.15 15.97 8.75
N LEU A 19 -5.52 16.28 7.50
CA LEU A 19 -5.60 17.66 7.02
C LEU A 19 -6.78 18.42 7.63
N SER A 20 -7.95 17.78 7.71
CA SER A 20 -9.13 18.36 8.37
C SER A 20 -8.86 18.63 9.85
N PHE A 21 -8.17 17.72 10.55
CA PHE A 21 -7.76 17.90 11.93
C PHE A 21 -6.83 19.11 12.14
N LYS A 22 -6.00 19.43 11.12
CA LYS A 22 -5.13 20.61 11.10
C LYS A 22 -5.82 21.87 10.57
N ASN A 23 -7.16 21.91 10.55
CA ASN A 23 -7.98 23.04 10.09
C ASN A 23 -7.78 23.43 8.61
N HIS A 24 -7.34 22.51 7.76
CA HIS A 24 -7.36 22.71 6.32
C HIS A 24 -8.73 22.36 5.74
N VAL A 25 -9.16 23.10 4.71
CA VAL A 25 -10.34 22.74 3.91
C VAL A 25 -9.90 21.76 2.83
N VAL A 26 -10.59 20.63 2.69
CA VAL A 26 -10.23 19.57 1.75
C VAL A 26 -11.37 19.32 0.76
N THR A 27 -11.05 19.32 -0.53
CA THR A 27 -11.93 18.81 -1.59
C THR A 27 -11.33 17.53 -2.14
N HIS A 28 -12.10 16.44 -2.11
CA HIS A 28 -11.69 15.18 -2.73
C HIS A 28 -12.24 15.10 -4.15
N LEU A 29 -11.36 14.96 -5.13
CA LEU A 29 -11.69 14.88 -6.56
C LEU A 29 -10.80 13.81 -7.23
N PRO A 30 -11.13 12.52 -7.09
CA PRO A 30 -10.29 11.43 -7.56
C PRO A 30 -10.14 11.46 -9.09
N LEU A 31 -8.90 11.49 -9.58
CA LEU A 31 -8.57 11.55 -11.01
C LEU A 31 -8.02 10.22 -11.57
N ILE A 32 -7.65 9.31 -10.67
CA ILE A 32 -7.11 8.00 -11.01
C ILE A 32 -7.89 6.91 -10.29
N ASN A 33 -7.94 5.73 -10.90
CA ASN A 33 -8.52 4.54 -10.29
C ASN A 33 -7.55 3.37 -10.40
N ILE A 34 -7.47 2.53 -9.38
CA ILE A 34 -6.57 1.37 -9.37
C ILE A 34 -7.39 0.12 -9.66
N LYS A 35 -6.99 -0.62 -10.69
CA LYS A 35 -7.60 -1.90 -11.07
C LYS A 35 -6.60 -3.02 -10.89
N LYS A 36 -7.05 -4.14 -10.33
CA LYS A 36 -6.27 -5.38 -10.28
C LYS A 36 -6.00 -5.84 -11.72
N ILE A 37 -4.76 -6.24 -11.98
CA ILE A 37 -4.38 -6.96 -13.19
C ILE A 37 -4.12 -8.42 -12.84
N SER A 38 -4.41 -9.33 -13.76
CA SER A 38 -4.03 -10.73 -13.62
C SER A 38 -2.55 -10.88 -13.92
N ASN A 39 -1.82 -11.49 -12.99
CA ASN A 39 -0.41 -11.80 -13.15
C ASN A 39 -0.25 -13.31 -13.37
N LYS A 40 0.88 -13.70 -13.96
CA LYS A 40 1.28 -15.11 -13.99
C LYS A 40 1.42 -15.63 -12.56
N ASN A 41 1.15 -16.92 -12.35
CA ASN A 41 1.44 -17.56 -11.07
C ASN A 41 2.95 -17.53 -10.82
N ILE A 42 3.37 -16.84 -9.76
CA ILE A 42 4.75 -16.77 -9.32
C ILE A 42 4.91 -17.74 -8.15
N ASN A 43 5.87 -18.67 -8.25
CA ASN A 43 6.22 -19.49 -7.10
C ASN A 43 7.18 -18.71 -6.18
N PHE A 44 6.64 -18.13 -5.11
CA PHE A 44 7.41 -17.31 -4.16
C PHE A 44 8.46 -18.12 -3.38
N HIS A 45 8.39 -19.46 -3.36
CA HIS A 45 9.43 -20.30 -2.76
C HIS A 45 10.77 -20.23 -3.51
N ASN A 46 10.77 -19.76 -4.77
CA ASN A 46 12.00 -19.60 -5.55
C ASN A 46 12.76 -18.30 -5.22
N TYR A 47 12.23 -17.47 -4.31
CA TYR A 47 12.76 -16.15 -4.00
C TYR A 47 13.04 -15.99 -2.51
N LYS A 48 14.08 -15.22 -2.17
CA LYS A 48 14.47 -14.95 -0.78
C LYS A 48 13.79 -13.71 -0.19
N GLY A 49 13.17 -12.90 -1.04
CA GLY A 49 12.57 -11.64 -0.63
C GLY A 49 11.65 -11.06 -1.69
N ILE A 50 10.85 -10.08 -1.27
CA ILE A 50 9.91 -9.32 -2.11
C ILE A 50 10.17 -7.84 -1.89
N ILE A 51 10.15 -7.05 -2.96
CA ILE A 51 10.20 -5.59 -2.86
C ILE A 51 8.81 -5.04 -3.16
N PHE A 52 8.21 -4.35 -2.19
CA PHE A 52 6.94 -3.65 -2.35
C PHE A 52 7.18 -2.14 -2.50
N THR A 53 6.85 -1.61 -3.67
CA THR A 53 6.97 -0.19 -3.98
C THR A 53 5.68 0.59 -3.75
N SER A 54 4.58 -0.10 -3.42
CA SER A 54 3.27 0.50 -3.18
C SER A 54 2.38 -0.40 -2.32
N ALA A 55 1.62 0.20 -1.40
CA ALA A 55 0.57 -0.48 -0.65
C ALA A 55 -0.51 -1.11 -1.56
N ASN A 56 -0.74 -0.53 -2.75
CA ASN A 56 -1.67 -1.09 -3.73
C ASN A 56 -1.17 -2.40 -4.34
N ALA A 57 0.15 -2.59 -4.46
CA ALA A 57 0.71 -3.87 -4.93
C ALA A 57 0.36 -5.01 -3.96
N ILE A 58 0.45 -4.75 -2.66
CA ILE A 58 0.10 -5.73 -1.61
C ILE A 58 -1.42 -5.99 -1.62
N LYS A 59 -2.24 -4.93 -1.70
CA LYS A 59 -3.71 -5.03 -1.74
C LYS A 59 -4.21 -5.96 -2.86
N PHE A 60 -3.56 -5.93 -4.02
CA PHE A 60 -3.99 -6.70 -5.19
C PHE A 60 -3.20 -7.99 -5.43
N LEU A 61 -2.15 -8.24 -4.65
CA LEU A 61 -1.41 -9.49 -4.65
C LEU A 61 -2.23 -10.57 -3.94
N ASP A 62 -2.30 -11.76 -4.53
CA ASP A 62 -2.76 -12.94 -3.82
C ASP A 62 -1.66 -13.39 -2.85
N THR A 63 -1.94 -13.26 -1.55
CA THR A 63 -0.95 -13.50 -0.50
C THR A 63 -1.13 -14.86 0.20
N GLU A 64 -2.12 -15.66 -0.19
CA GLU A 64 -2.44 -16.93 0.51
C GLU A 64 -1.28 -17.91 0.44
N ASN A 65 -0.65 -18.04 -0.73
CA ASN A 65 0.42 -19.00 -0.99
C ASN A 65 1.83 -18.42 -0.83
N ILE A 66 1.98 -17.29 -0.15
CA ILE A 66 3.27 -16.63 0.06
C ILE A 66 3.75 -16.90 1.49
N PRO A 67 4.96 -17.44 1.70
CA PRO A 67 5.52 -17.61 3.04
C PRO A 67 5.53 -16.29 3.81
N LYS A 68 4.83 -16.24 4.94
CA LYS A 68 4.65 -15.00 5.73
C LYS A 68 5.94 -14.51 6.40
N ASN A 69 6.94 -15.38 6.52
CA ASN A 69 8.28 -15.08 7.00
C ASN A 69 9.27 -14.63 5.88
N ILE A 70 8.84 -14.55 4.61
CA ILE A 70 9.70 -14.02 3.54
C ILE A 70 10.09 -12.57 3.84
N HIS A 71 11.32 -12.19 3.52
CA HIS A 71 11.77 -10.80 3.72
C HIS A 71 11.03 -9.86 2.75
N CYS A 72 10.40 -8.82 3.30
CA CYS A 72 9.70 -7.81 2.51
C CYS A 72 10.37 -6.45 2.68
N PHE A 73 10.86 -5.89 1.58
CA PHE A 73 11.46 -4.56 1.55
C PHE A 73 10.44 -3.56 1.00
N CYS A 74 10.04 -2.60 1.81
CA CYS A 74 8.98 -1.64 1.49
C CYS A 74 9.58 -0.24 1.24
N VAL A 75 9.17 0.44 0.18
CA VAL A 75 9.76 1.77 -0.14
C VAL A 75 9.40 2.84 0.88
N GLY A 76 8.23 2.78 1.53
CA GLY A 76 7.85 3.72 2.59
C GLY A 76 6.97 3.08 3.67
N GLU A 77 6.90 3.69 4.85
CA GLU A 77 6.19 3.21 6.04
C GLU A 77 4.75 2.77 5.76
N ALA A 78 4.01 3.51 4.93
CA ALA A 78 2.64 3.17 4.57
C ALA A 78 2.52 1.80 3.87
N THR A 79 3.54 1.43 3.09
CA THR A 79 3.62 0.13 2.42
C THR A 79 4.02 -0.97 3.40
N GLU A 80 4.95 -0.67 4.32
CA GLU A 80 5.33 -1.61 5.39
C GLU A 80 4.14 -1.95 6.30
N LYS A 81 3.41 -0.93 6.77
CA LYS A 81 2.19 -1.11 7.56
C LYS A 81 1.20 -2.02 6.83
N LYS A 82 0.97 -1.77 5.54
CA LYS A 82 0.09 -2.61 4.72
C LYS A 82 0.60 -4.04 4.58
N ALA A 83 1.91 -4.25 4.47
CA ALA A 83 2.50 -5.59 4.39
C ALA A 83 2.27 -6.37 5.68
N LYS A 84 2.48 -5.71 6.83
CA LYS A 84 2.23 -6.29 8.16
C LYS A 84 0.76 -6.63 8.37
N ASP A 85 -0.16 -5.77 7.94
CA ASP A 85 -1.61 -6.02 7.99
C ASP A 85 -2.01 -7.27 7.18
N PHE A 86 -1.24 -7.62 6.14
CA PHE A 86 -1.43 -8.82 5.31
C PHE A 86 -0.62 -10.04 5.79
N GLY A 87 -0.02 -9.94 6.97
CA GLY A 87 0.68 -11.02 7.67
C GLY A 87 2.16 -11.18 7.31
N PHE A 88 2.77 -10.26 6.55
CA PHE A 88 4.21 -10.31 6.30
C PHE A 88 4.98 -9.78 7.51
N TYR A 89 5.48 -10.68 8.36
CA TYR A 89 6.12 -10.33 9.63
C TYR A 89 7.50 -9.68 9.44
N ASN A 90 8.23 -10.11 8.41
CA ASN A 90 9.58 -9.63 8.10
C ASN A 90 9.56 -8.47 7.09
N ALA A 91 8.62 -7.55 7.24
CA ALA A 91 8.51 -6.35 6.44
C ALA A 91 9.25 -5.17 7.09
N ILE A 92 10.13 -4.53 6.33
CA ILE A 92 10.89 -3.33 6.75
C ILE A 92 10.78 -2.25 5.69
N SER A 93 10.69 -0.98 6.09
CA SER A 93 10.76 0.13 5.16
C SER A 93 12.16 0.73 5.00
N ALA A 94 12.41 1.33 3.83
CA ALA A 94 13.58 2.16 3.55
C ALA A 94 13.46 3.60 4.09
N GLY A 95 12.29 4.00 4.59
CA GLY A 95 12.04 5.34 5.13
C GLY A 95 10.72 5.42 5.87
#